data_AF-A0A513ZRY9-F1
#
_entry.id   AF-A0A513ZRY9-F1
#
_cell.length_a   1.000
_cell.length_b   1.000
_cell.length_c   1.000
_cell.angle_alpha   90.00
_cell.angle_beta   90.00
_cell.angle_gamma   90.00
#
_symmetry.space_group_name_H-M   'P 1'
#
loop_
_entity.id
_entity.type
_entity.pdbx_description
1 polymer ?
#
loop_
_entity_poly.entity_id
_entity_poly.type
_entity_poly.pdbx_seq_one_letter_code
_entity_poly.pdbx_strand_id
1 'polypeptide(L)'
;NVAHRFGVSRQEQDQAAVESHRKAAAATASGKFKAEIVPVMTKIIDPKSGEEKQVTISVDDGIRPETTLSGLAKLRPVFKKDGSTTAGNSSQVSDGAGAVLLMRRDVAMRKG
;
A
#
# COMPACT_ATOMS: atom_id res chain seq x y z
N ASN A 1 -12.34 17.99 3.28
CA ASN A 1 -12.94 18.82 2.22
C ASN A 1 -13.82 17.99 1.29
N VAL A 2 -13.27 17.01 0.56
CA VAL A 2 -14.06 16.13 -0.34
C VAL A 2 -15.12 15.32 0.43
N ALA A 3 -14.70 14.54 1.45
CA ALA A 3 -15.62 13.71 2.23
C ALA A 3 -16.82 14.50 2.78
N HIS A 4 -16.55 15.66 3.40
CA HIS A 4 -17.60 16.55 3.90
C HIS A 4 -18.51 17.11 2.80
N ARG A 5 -17.94 17.54 1.65
CA ARG A 5 -18.72 18.14 0.55
C ARG A 5 -19.65 17.14 -0.13
N PHE A 6 -19.26 15.87 -0.19
CA PHE A 6 -20.01 14.83 -0.90
C PHE A 6 -20.64 13.79 0.04
N GLY A 7 -20.59 14.00 1.35
CA GLY A 7 -21.24 13.12 2.32
C GLY A 7 -20.60 11.75 2.47
N VAL A 8 -19.30 11.58 2.17
CA VAL A 8 -18.61 10.30 2.35
C VAL A 8 -18.38 10.07 3.84
N SER A 9 -19.08 9.07 4.39
CA SER A 9 -19.06 8.76 5.81
C SER A 9 -17.71 8.17 6.25
N ARG A 10 -17.45 8.22 7.56
CA ARG A 10 -16.29 7.54 8.16
C ARG A 10 -16.32 6.03 7.92
N GLN A 11 -17.51 5.42 7.99
CA GLN A 11 -17.66 3.99 7.78
C GLN A 11 -17.32 3.59 6.35
N GLU A 12 -17.73 4.36 5.34
CA GLU A 12 -17.38 4.10 3.93
C GLU A 12 -15.86 4.21 3.71
N GLN A 13 -15.21 5.21 4.32
CA GLN A 13 -13.75 5.38 4.27
C GLN A 13 -13.03 4.17 4.89
N ASP A 14 -13.45 3.75 6.08
CA ASP A 14 -12.84 2.62 6.79
C ASP A 14 -13.13 1.29 6.06
N GLN A 15 -14.32 1.11 5.49
CA GLN A 15 -14.68 -0.08 4.72
C GLN A 15 -13.80 -0.21 3.47
N ALA A 16 -13.53 0.89 2.77
CA ALA A 16 -12.63 0.90 1.62
C ALA A 16 -11.21 0.46 2.03
N ALA A 17 -10.72 0.88 3.20
CA ALA A 17 -9.42 0.47 3.71
C ALA A 17 -9.35 -1.02 4.10
N VAL A 18 -10.38 -1.55 4.77
CA VAL A 18 -10.52 -2.99 5.05
C VAL A 18 -10.47 -3.79 3.75
N GLU A 19 -11.23 -3.36 2.75
CA GLU A 19 -11.26 -4.03 1.46
C GLU A 19 -9.92 -3.95 0.72
N SER A 20 -9.23 -2.81 0.80
CA SER A 20 -7.91 -2.62 0.22
C SER A 20 -6.92 -3.65 0.78
N HIS A 21 -6.80 -3.73 2.12
CA HIS A 21 -5.92 -4.71 2.76
C HIS A 21 -6.32 -6.15 2.48
N ARG A 22 -7.62 -6.47 2.47
CA ARG A 22 -8.11 -7.81 2.13
C ARG A 22 -7.73 -8.22 0.70
N LYS A 23 -7.96 -7.33 -0.28
CA LYS A 23 -7.65 -7.59 -1.70
C LYS A 23 -6.14 -7.71 -1.90
N ALA A 24 -5.34 -6.82 -1.31
CA ALA A 24 -3.89 -6.86 -1.38
C ALA A 24 -3.33 -8.15 -0.76
N ALA A 25 -3.77 -8.53 0.44
CA ALA A 25 -3.35 -9.77 1.08
C ALA A 25 -3.66 -11.01 0.22
N ALA A 26 -4.85 -11.07 -0.37
CA ALA A 26 -5.23 -12.15 -1.27
C ALA A 26 -4.38 -12.17 -2.56
N ALA A 27 -4.08 -11.00 -3.13
CA ALA A 27 -3.24 -10.88 -4.32
C ALA A 27 -1.78 -11.32 -4.06
N THR A 28 -1.21 -10.91 -2.93
CA THR A 28 0.13 -11.34 -2.49
C THR A 28 0.17 -12.85 -2.25
N ALA A 29 -0.80 -13.40 -1.50
CA ALA A 29 -0.87 -14.83 -1.22
C ALA A 29 -1.06 -15.69 -2.48
N SER A 30 -1.81 -15.19 -3.46
CA SER A 30 -1.99 -15.86 -4.77
C SER A 30 -0.86 -15.58 -5.77
N GLY A 31 0.17 -14.82 -5.37
CA GLY A 31 1.35 -14.54 -6.19
C GLY A 31 1.10 -13.61 -7.38
N LYS A 32 0.00 -12.85 -7.38
CA LYS A 32 -0.38 -11.98 -8.51
C LYS A 32 0.63 -10.85 -8.76
N PHE A 33 1.33 -10.40 -7.73
CA PHE A 33 2.36 -9.36 -7.85
C PHE A 33 3.73 -9.89 -8.32
N LYS A 34 3.93 -11.21 -8.40
CA LYS A 34 5.25 -11.79 -8.73
C LYS A 34 5.77 -11.37 -10.10
N ALA A 35 4.88 -11.08 -11.05
CA ALA A 35 5.27 -10.69 -12.41
C ALA A 35 5.69 -9.22 -12.53
N GLU A 36 5.24 -8.37 -11.60
CA GLU A 36 5.48 -6.92 -11.64
C GLU A 36 6.49 -6.43 -10.60
N ILE A 37 6.69 -7.17 -9.51
CA ILE A 37 7.73 -6.87 -8.51
C ILE A 37 9.08 -7.43 -8.97
N VAL A 38 10.08 -6.55 -9.07
CA VAL A 38 11.49 -6.94 -9.19
C VAL A 38 12.10 -7.01 -7.79
N PRO A 39 12.58 -8.17 -7.31
CA PRO A 39 13.18 -8.27 -5.98
C PRO A 39 14.41 -7.37 -5.83
N VAL A 40 14.49 -6.64 -4.72
CA VAL A 40 15.59 -5.72 -4.41
C VAL A 40 16.45 -6.30 -3.32
N MET A 41 17.71 -6.60 -3.65
CA MET A 41 18.74 -6.93 -2.67
C MET A 41 19.26 -5.65 -2.00
N THR A 42 19.17 -5.59 -0.68
CA THR A 42 19.60 -4.43 0.11
C THR A 42 19.93 -4.87 1.53
N LYS A 43 20.17 -3.90 2.41
CA LYS A 43 20.42 -4.11 3.83
C LYS A 43 19.43 -3.33 4.69
N ILE A 44 19.03 -3.93 5.80
CA ILE A 44 18.25 -3.27 6.87
C ILE A 44 19.15 -3.16 8.09
N ILE A 45 19.11 -2.00 8.75
CA ILE A 45 19.82 -1.74 9.99
C ILE A 45 18.84 -1.91 11.14
N ASP A 46 19.14 -2.78 12.10
CA ASP A 46 18.34 -2.88 13.32
C ASP A 46 18.44 -1.56 14.11
N PRO A 47 17.31 -0.88 14.40
CA PRO A 47 17.34 0.43 15.04
C PRO A 47 17.76 0.39 16.52
N LYS A 48 17.78 -0.78 17.16
CA LYS A 48 18.21 -0.97 18.56
C LYS A 48 19.67 -1.40 18.66
N SER A 49 20.11 -2.36 17.85
CA SER A 49 21.47 -2.91 17.91
C SER A 49 22.45 -2.24 16.95
N GLY A 50 21.96 -1.60 15.88
CA GLY A 50 22.78 -1.05 14.80
C GLY A 50 23.34 -2.12 13.84
N GLU A 51 22.94 -3.39 14.00
CA GLU A 51 23.42 -4.48 13.16
C GLU A 51 22.86 -4.37 11.72
N GLU A 52 23.73 -4.52 10.72
CA GLU A 52 23.31 -4.58 9.32
C GLU A 52 22.99 -6.02 8.90
N LYS A 53 21.80 -6.24 8.35
CA LYS A 53 21.38 -7.53 7.79
C LYS A 53 21.09 -7.41 6.31
N GLN A 54 21.74 -8.25 5.50
CA GLN A 54 21.41 -8.41 4.09
C GLN A 54 20.02 -9.04 3.95
N VAL A 55 19.19 -8.45 3.09
CA VAL A 55 17.82 -8.89 2.82
C VAL A 55 17.50 -8.80 1.33
N THR A 56 16.53 -9.57 0.89
CA THR A 56 15.90 -9.39 -0.43
C THR A 56 14.45 -9.03 -0.23
N ILE A 57 14.08 -7.81 -0.59
CA ILE A 57 12.70 -7.33 -0.51
C ILE A 57 11.98 -7.78 -1.78
N SER A 58 10.89 -8.53 -1.63
CA SER A 58 10.14 -9.14 -2.75
C SER A 58 8.62 -9.08 -2.58
N VAL A 59 8.14 -8.44 -1.51
CA VAL A 59 6.72 -8.28 -1.18
C VAL A 59 6.50 -6.91 -0.55
N ASP A 60 5.30 -6.35 -0.71
CA ASP A 60 4.90 -5.13 -0.02
C ASP A 60 4.72 -5.38 1.48
N ASP A 61 5.42 -4.60 2.30
CA ASP A 61 5.43 -4.75 3.76
C ASP A 61 4.31 -3.96 4.47
N GLY A 62 3.58 -3.11 3.74
CA GLY A 62 2.50 -2.27 4.26
C GLY A 62 1.15 -2.98 4.43
N ILE A 63 1.01 -4.21 3.93
CA ILE A 63 -0.25 -4.97 3.97
C ILE A 63 -0.53 -5.44 5.41
N ARG A 64 -1.76 -5.23 5.90
CA ARG A 64 -2.27 -5.61 7.22
C ARG A 64 -3.54 -6.45 7.09
N PRO A 65 -3.45 -7.78 6.87
CA PRO A 65 -4.61 -8.65 6.63
C PRO A 65 -5.65 -8.64 7.76
N GLU A 66 -5.23 -8.30 8.97
CA GLU A 66 -6.03 -8.18 10.19
C GLU A 66 -6.84 -6.88 10.29
N THR A 67 -6.76 -6.00 9.28
CA THR A 67 -7.50 -4.74 9.26
C THR A 67 -9.01 -5.01 9.32
N THR A 68 -9.66 -4.42 10.32
CA THR A 68 -11.10 -4.58 10.58
C THR A 68 -11.75 -3.21 10.78
N LEU A 69 -13.05 -3.11 10.50
CA LEU A 69 -13.81 -1.89 10.78
C LEU A 69 -13.72 -1.47 12.25
N SER A 70 -13.81 -2.42 13.18
CA SER A 70 -13.70 -2.15 14.63
C SER A 70 -12.30 -1.68 15.04
N GLY A 71 -11.25 -2.18 14.39
CA GLY A 71 -9.89 -1.69 14.57
C GLY A 71 -9.72 -0.26 14.04
N LEU A 72 -10.18 0.00 12.82
CA LEU A 72 -10.07 1.31 12.17
C LEU A 72 -10.89 2.38 12.88
N ALA A 73 -12.08 2.06 13.40
CA ALA A 73 -12.94 3.00 14.12
C ALA A 73 -12.25 3.60 15.37
N LYS A 74 -11.27 2.89 15.96
CA LYS A 74 -10.51 3.36 17.12
C LYS A 74 -9.44 4.40 16.77
N LEU A 75 -9.10 4.56 15.49
CA LEU A 75 -8.07 5.49 15.06
C LEU A 75 -8.56 6.93 15.11
N ARG A 76 -7.69 7.81 15.65
CA ARG A 76 -7.97 9.24 15.76
C ARG A 76 -7.80 9.93 14.42
N PRO A 77 -8.60 10.98 14.14
CA PRO A 77 -8.40 11.84 12.98
C PRO A 77 -7.02 12.52 13.00
N VAL A 78 -6.37 12.65 11.84
CA VAL A 78 -5.00 13.17 11.74
C VAL A 78 -4.94 14.66 11.37
N PHE A 79 -5.91 15.16 10.61
CA PHE A 79 -5.85 16.54 10.06
C PHE A 79 -6.76 17.55 10.77
N LYS A 80 -7.89 17.10 11.31
CA LYS A 80 -8.88 17.94 12.00
C LYS A 80 -9.49 17.16 13.15
N LYS A 81 -9.73 17.81 14.28
CA LYS A 81 -10.26 17.18 15.50
C LYS A 81 -11.51 16.33 15.23
N ASP A 82 -12.45 16.85 14.46
CA ASP A 82 -13.71 16.18 14.09
C ASP A 82 -13.70 15.68 12.63
N GLY A 83 -12.51 15.39 12.10
CA GLY A 83 -12.34 14.85 10.76
C GLY A 83 -12.63 13.35 10.68
N SER A 84 -12.80 12.83 9.47
CA SER A 84 -12.97 11.39 9.21
C SER A 84 -11.68 10.70 8.77
N THR A 85 -10.69 11.46 8.31
CA THR A 85 -9.43 10.93 7.77
C THR A 85 -8.46 10.56 8.90
N THR A 86 -8.03 9.31 8.91
CA THR A 86 -7.12 8.69 9.88
C THR A 86 -5.94 8.03 9.16
N ALA A 87 -4.94 7.60 9.92
CA ALA A 87 -3.83 6.83 9.36
C ALA A 87 -4.27 5.51 8.71
N GLY A 88 -5.37 4.91 9.18
CA GLY A 88 -5.82 3.60 8.67
C GLY A 88 -6.75 3.68 7.47
N ASN A 89 -7.31 4.85 7.15
CA ASN A 89 -8.11 5.08 5.94
C ASN A 89 -7.45 6.06 4.96
N SER A 90 -6.14 6.25 5.12
CA SER A 90 -5.27 6.99 4.21
C SER A 90 -4.16 6.07 3.70
N SER A 91 -3.52 6.44 2.59
CA SER A 91 -2.34 5.73 2.13
C SER A 91 -1.18 5.89 3.12
N GLN A 92 -0.39 4.83 3.29
CA GLN A 92 0.89 4.91 3.98
C GLN A 92 1.87 5.74 3.15
N VAL A 93 2.84 6.36 3.83
CA VAL A 93 4.05 6.86 3.16
C VAL A 93 4.93 5.63 2.91
N SER A 94 5.39 5.45 1.68
CA SER A 94 6.13 4.26 1.26
C SER A 94 7.28 4.64 0.34
N ASP A 95 8.37 3.88 0.44
CA ASP A 95 9.54 4.01 -0.43
C ASP A 95 9.49 2.97 -1.54
N GLY A 96 9.69 3.39 -2.78
CA GLY A 96 9.66 2.49 -3.94
C GLY A 96 9.91 3.22 -5.26
N ALA A 97 10.06 2.43 -6.33
CA ALA A 97 10.20 2.91 -7.70
C ALA A 97 9.41 2.03 -8.66
N GLY A 98 8.92 2.63 -9.75
CA GLY A 98 8.28 1.92 -10.86
C GLY A 98 8.71 2.51 -12.19
N ALA A 99 8.79 1.68 -13.23
CA ALA A 99 9.18 2.10 -14.58
C ALA A 99 8.28 1.44 -15.62
N VAL A 100 7.97 2.18 -16.68
CA VAL A 100 7.19 1.67 -17.83
C VAL A 100 7.94 2.06 -19.11
N LEU A 101 8.26 1.08 -19.95
CA LEU A 101 8.81 1.32 -21.28
C LEU A 101 7.67 1.37 -22.30
N LEU A 102 7.52 2.51 -22.97
CA LEU A 102 6.56 2.67 -24.07
C LEU A 102 7.29 2.74 -25.41
N MET A 103 6.65 2.25 -26.45
CA MET A 103 7.10 2.40 -27.83
C MET A 103 5.91 2.38 -28.80
N ARG A 104 6.09 2.89 -30.03
CA ARG A 104 5.06 2.75 -31.07
C ARG A 104 4.79 1.28 -31.35
N ARG A 105 3.53 0.95 -31.64
CA ARG A 105 3.09 -0.42 -31.98
C ARG A 105 3.90 -1.04 -33.11
N ASP A 106 4.17 -0.30 -34.18
CA ASP A 106 4.94 -0.80 -35.33
C ASP A 106 6.41 -1.07 -35.00
N VAL A 107 7.00 -0.28 -34.10
CA VAL A 107 8.35 -0.51 -33.58
C VAL A 107 8.38 -1.74 -32.68
N ALA A 108 7.39 -1.91 -31.79
CA ALA A 108 7.25 -3.12 -30.97
C ALA A 108 7.17 -4.36 -31.87
N MET A 109 6.20 -4.42 -32.79
CA MET A 109 6.03 -5.57 -33.70
C MET A 109 7.30 -5.91 -34.50
N ARG A 110 8.11 -4.91 -34.87
CA ARG A 110 9.39 -5.14 -35.56
C ARG A 110 10.48 -5.67 -34.63
N LYS A 111 10.46 -5.30 -33.35
CA LYS A 111 11.45 -5.71 -32.33
C LYS A 111 11.06 -7.01 -31.61
N GLY A 112 9.82 -7.48 -31.76
CA GLY A 112 9.24 -8.63 -31.06
C GLY A 112 8.45 -8.22 -29.82
#